data_AF-A0A1Y3TC94-F1
#
_entry.id   AF-A0A1Y3TC94-F1
#
_cell.length_a   1.000
_cell.length_b   1.000
_cell.length_c   1.000
_cell.angle_alpha   90.00
_cell.angle_beta   90.00
_cell.angle_gamma   90.00
#
_symmetry.space_group_name_H-M   'P 1'
#
loop_
_entity.id
_entity.type
_entity.pdbx_description
1 polymer ?
#
loop_
_entity_poly.entity_id
_entity_poly.type
_entity_poly.pdbx_seq_one_letter_code
_entity_poly.pdbx_strand_id
1 'polypeptide(L)'
;MSFRKGVVRVIEEAKKLAEKYLDEKTYQHSERVARYTEQNRMIPEHLRERCIALAWIHDVWEDSDCGTAEILALDETRRLVKYMNYITHGKNEESYEDYIISIKNAQTIYPEVWWVKLADMKDHLSQRDTLTERLKNKYSKALAILL
;
A
#
# COMPACT_ATOMS: atom_id res chain seq x y z
N MET A 1 23.81 -12.56 16.66
CA MET A 1 23.51 -11.21 16.15
C MET A 1 23.59 -11.22 14.62
N SER A 2 22.49 -11.54 13.90
CA SER A 2 22.47 -11.45 12.42
C SER A 2 21.03 -11.40 11.87
N PHE A 3 20.16 -10.55 12.44
CA PHE A 3 18.80 -10.34 11.90
C PHE A 3 18.65 -8.98 11.20
N ARG A 4 19.54 -8.01 11.42
CA ARG A 4 19.42 -6.65 10.86
C ARG A 4 19.82 -6.49 9.38
N LYS A 5 20.55 -7.45 8.79
CA LYS A 5 21.05 -7.34 7.40
C LYS A 5 20.01 -7.70 6.33
N GLY A 6 18.96 -8.47 6.65
CA GLY A 6 17.86 -8.77 5.73
C GLY A 6 16.75 -7.71 5.73
N VAL A 7 16.60 -6.98 6.84
CA VAL A 7 15.50 -6.06 7.18
C VAL A 7 15.49 -4.77 6.37
N VAL A 8 16.66 -4.15 6.18
CA VAL A 8 16.78 -2.94 5.33
C VAL A 8 16.57 -3.28 3.85
N ARG A 9 16.84 -4.53 3.48
CA ARG A 9 16.85 -4.98 2.09
C ARG A 9 15.45 -4.93 1.45
N VAL A 10 14.38 -5.33 2.14
CA VAL A 10 13.06 -5.41 1.50
C VAL A 10 12.48 -4.02 1.18
N ILE A 11 12.67 -3.04 2.07
CA ILE A 11 12.19 -1.66 1.84
C ILE A 11 12.98 -1.02 0.69
N GLU A 12 14.30 -1.18 0.68
CA GLU A 12 15.16 -0.66 -0.39
C GLU A 12 14.82 -1.29 -1.75
N GLU A 13 14.60 -2.61 -1.80
CA GLU A 13 14.22 -3.28 -3.05
C GLU A 13 12.79 -2.92 -3.49
N ALA A 14 11.84 -2.76 -2.56
CA ALA A 14 10.50 -2.25 -2.85
C ALA A 14 10.54 -0.83 -3.44
N LYS A 15 11.40 0.05 -2.88
CA LYS A 15 11.61 1.40 -3.41
C LYS A 15 12.22 1.37 -4.81
N LYS A 16 13.25 0.56 -5.05
CA LYS A 16 13.84 0.39 -6.40
C LYS A 16 12.82 -0.14 -7.40
N LEU A 17 11.94 -1.04 -6.96
CA LEU A 17 10.88 -1.56 -7.82
C LEU A 17 9.86 -0.47 -8.17
N ALA A 18 9.42 0.30 -7.18
CA ALA A 18 8.54 1.45 -7.40
C ALA A 18 9.16 2.46 -8.37
N GLU A 19 10.43 2.83 -8.16
CA GLU A 19 11.18 3.76 -9.03
C GLU A 19 11.33 3.24 -10.47
N LYS A 20 11.46 1.92 -10.63
CA LYS A 20 11.60 1.28 -11.95
C LYS A 20 10.29 1.30 -12.77
N TYR A 21 9.14 1.15 -12.12
CA TYR A 21 7.88 0.86 -12.80
C TYR A 21 6.84 1.98 -12.74
N LEU A 22 6.85 2.81 -11.70
CA LEU A 22 5.88 3.89 -11.55
C LEU A 22 6.36 5.14 -12.29
N ASP A 23 5.41 5.92 -12.80
CA ASP A 23 5.72 7.29 -13.22
C ASP A 23 6.08 8.17 -12.01
N GLU A 24 6.68 9.33 -12.27
CA GLU A 24 7.12 10.26 -11.22
C GLU A 24 6.00 10.62 -10.22
N LYS A 25 4.77 10.81 -10.71
CA LYS A 25 3.65 11.24 -9.86
C LYS A 25 3.18 10.11 -8.95
N THR A 26 3.05 8.90 -9.48
CA THR A 26 2.65 7.71 -8.69
C THR A 26 3.78 7.28 -7.76
N TYR A 27 5.04 7.39 -8.17
CA TYR A 27 6.19 7.16 -7.28
C TYR A 27 6.21 8.13 -6.09
N GLN A 28 6.00 9.43 -6.33
CA GLN A 28 5.89 10.42 -5.26
C GLN A 28 4.69 10.17 -4.34
N HIS A 29 3.60 9.62 -4.86
CA HIS A 29 2.47 9.17 -4.04
C HIS A 29 2.88 8.02 -3.12
N SER A 30 3.46 6.95 -3.66
CA SER A 30 3.99 5.82 -2.87
C SER A 30 5.00 6.26 -1.81
N GLU A 31 5.88 7.23 -2.11
CA GLU A 31 6.81 7.79 -1.12
C GLU A 31 6.08 8.45 0.06
N ARG A 32 5.02 9.24 -0.21
CA ARG A 32 4.24 9.90 0.84
C ARG A 32 3.47 8.87 1.68
N VAL A 33 2.89 7.85 1.06
CA VAL A 33 2.20 6.74 1.76
C VAL A 33 3.19 5.97 2.65
N ALA A 34 4.38 5.65 2.13
CA ALA A 34 5.45 5.00 2.90
C ALA A 34 5.88 5.86 4.09
N ARG A 35 6.05 7.17 3.89
CA ARG A 35 6.38 8.11 4.97
C ARG A 35 5.29 8.21 6.04
N TYR A 36 4.01 8.26 5.65
CA TYR A 36 2.91 8.24 6.61
C TYR A 36 2.87 6.94 7.41
N THR A 37 3.18 5.83 6.76
CA THR A 37 3.27 4.51 7.39
C THR A 37 4.43 4.46 8.40
N GLU A 38 5.62 4.93 8.01
CA GLU A 38 6.81 5.00 8.87
C GLU A 38 6.56 5.85 10.12
N GLN A 39 5.96 7.02 9.96
CA GLN A 39 5.67 7.96 11.04
C GLN A 39 4.52 7.52 11.97
N ASN A 40 3.73 6.52 11.57
CA ASN A 40 2.60 6.06 12.36
C ASN A 40 3.08 5.17 13.54
N ARG A 41 3.05 5.75 14.75
CA ARG A 41 3.44 5.07 15.99
C ARG A 41 2.46 3.98 16.45
N MET A 42 1.25 3.95 15.89
CA MET A 42 0.22 2.94 16.22
C MET A 42 0.45 1.62 15.48
N ILE A 43 1.24 1.61 14.40
CA ILE A 43 1.61 0.37 13.71
C ILE A 43 2.53 -0.44 14.64
N PRO A 44 2.17 -1.70 14.98
CA PRO A 44 3.03 -2.57 15.75
C PRO A 44 4.39 -2.77 15.09
N GLU A 45 5.46 -2.73 15.88
CA GLU A 45 6.84 -2.74 15.36
C GLU A 45 7.15 -3.95 14.46
N HIS A 46 6.61 -5.12 14.81
CA HIS A 46 6.78 -6.36 14.02
C HIS A 46 6.05 -6.38 12.66
N LEU A 47 5.20 -5.39 12.39
CA LEU A 47 4.52 -5.18 11.11
C LEU A 47 5.15 -4.05 10.28
N ARG A 48 5.81 -3.09 10.95
CA ARG A 48 6.23 -1.80 10.37
C ARG A 48 6.97 -1.95 9.05
N GLU A 49 7.98 -2.82 9.01
CA GLU A 49 8.79 -3.06 7.82
C GLU A 49 7.95 -3.52 6.62
N ARG A 50 7.04 -4.48 6.82
CA ARG A 50 6.15 -4.98 5.76
C ARG A 50 5.14 -3.92 5.33
N CYS A 51 4.63 -3.11 6.25
CA CYS A 51 3.76 -2.00 5.89
C CYS A 51 4.51 -0.98 5.02
N ILE A 52 5.74 -0.61 5.37
CA ILE A 52 6.54 0.36 4.60
C ILE A 52 6.86 -0.20 3.21
N ALA A 53 7.30 -1.47 3.14
CA ALA A 53 7.57 -2.12 1.86
C ALA A 53 6.31 -2.16 0.98
N LEU A 54 5.17 -2.59 1.54
CA LEU A 54 3.89 -2.61 0.83
C LEU A 54 3.46 -1.22 0.37
N ALA A 55 3.63 -0.19 1.19
CA ALA A 55 3.31 1.20 0.82
C ALA A 55 4.08 1.69 -0.41
N TRP A 56 5.35 1.29 -0.56
CA TRP A 56 6.13 1.62 -1.76
C TRP A 56 5.56 1.00 -3.03
N ILE A 57 5.04 -0.22 -2.94
CA ILE A 57 4.63 -1.00 -4.12
C ILE A 57 3.12 -1.08 -4.32
N HIS A 58 2.29 -0.48 -3.46
CA HIS A 58 0.84 -0.76 -3.44
C HIS A 58 0.11 -0.50 -4.77
N ASP A 59 0.59 0.45 -5.56
CA ASP A 59 0.01 0.81 -6.87
C ASP A 59 0.72 0.15 -8.07
N VAL A 60 1.82 -0.59 -7.88
CA VAL A 60 2.62 -1.09 -9.03
C VAL A 60 1.85 -2.05 -9.94
N TRP A 61 0.88 -2.79 -9.41
CA TRP A 61 -0.01 -3.62 -10.25
C TRP A 61 -1.19 -2.86 -10.82
N GLU A 62 -1.57 -1.71 -10.24
CA GLU A 62 -2.69 -0.91 -10.75
C GLU A 62 -2.24 0.04 -11.88
N ASP A 63 -1.03 0.59 -11.76
CA ASP A 63 -0.56 1.72 -12.57
C ASP A 63 0.69 1.41 -13.42
N SER A 64 1.11 0.14 -13.51
CA SER A 64 2.26 -0.25 -14.35
C SER A 64 2.18 -1.68 -14.87
N ASP A 65 3.13 -2.07 -15.74
CA ASP A 65 3.30 -3.43 -16.25
C ASP A 65 4.14 -4.34 -15.32
N CYS A 66 4.25 -4.00 -14.03
CA CYS A 66 4.97 -4.81 -13.05
C CYS A 66 4.31 -6.19 -12.86
N GLY A 67 5.07 -7.27 -12.99
CA GLY A 67 4.57 -8.64 -12.89
C GLY A 67 4.61 -9.22 -11.48
N THR A 68 3.99 -10.39 -11.31
CA THR A 68 4.06 -11.14 -10.04
C THR A 68 5.47 -11.64 -9.73
N ALA A 69 6.30 -11.89 -10.75
CA ALA A 69 7.66 -12.41 -10.58
C ALA A 69 8.56 -11.42 -9.82
N GLU A 70 8.44 -10.13 -10.14
CA GLU A 70 9.14 -9.04 -9.47
C GLU A 70 8.75 -8.96 -7.99
N ILE A 71 7.46 -9.10 -7.66
CA ILE A 71 6.97 -9.08 -6.27
C ILE A 71 7.46 -10.32 -5.51
N LEU A 72 7.47 -11.49 -6.14
CA LEU A 72 7.99 -12.73 -5.54
C LEU A 72 9.48 -12.64 -5.22
N ALA A 73 10.25 -11.87 -5.98
CA ALA A 73 11.67 -11.66 -5.71
C ALA A 73 11.93 -10.78 -4.47
N LEU A 74 10.93 -9.98 -4.03
CA LEU A 74 11.03 -9.15 -2.82
C LEU A 74 10.78 -9.94 -1.53
N ASP A 75 9.96 -11.01 -1.59
CA ASP A 75 9.51 -11.75 -0.40
C ASP A 75 9.34 -13.25 -0.68
N GLU A 76 10.32 -14.03 -0.24
CA GLU A 76 10.34 -15.49 -0.34
C GLU A 76 9.15 -16.14 0.39
N THR A 77 8.56 -15.47 1.39
CA THR A 77 7.40 -15.98 2.15
C THR A 77 6.08 -15.84 1.39
N ARG A 78 6.08 -15.14 0.25
CA ARG A 78 4.91 -14.85 -0.60
C ARG A 78 3.81 -14.07 0.11
N ARG A 79 4.10 -13.41 1.24
CA ARG A 79 3.14 -12.56 1.96
C ARG A 79 2.89 -11.27 1.19
N LEU A 80 3.91 -10.63 0.64
CA LEU A 80 3.75 -9.41 -0.17
C LEU A 80 2.81 -9.65 -1.35
N VAL A 81 2.95 -10.77 -2.08
CA VAL A 81 2.02 -11.14 -3.15
C VAL A 81 0.58 -11.24 -2.65
N LYS A 82 0.36 -11.86 -1.48
CA LYS A 82 -0.98 -11.89 -0.86
C LYS A 82 -1.48 -10.50 -0.53
N TYR A 83 -0.66 -9.63 0.05
CA TYR A 83 -1.05 -8.26 0.37
C TYR A 83 -1.39 -7.46 -0.89
N MET A 84 -0.60 -7.63 -1.95
CA MET A 84 -0.82 -6.99 -3.25
C MET A 84 -2.18 -7.38 -3.85
N ASN A 85 -2.58 -8.65 -3.75
CA ASN A 85 -3.91 -9.09 -4.19
C ASN A 85 -5.07 -8.41 -3.43
N TYR A 86 -4.88 -8.02 -2.17
CA TYR A 86 -5.91 -7.31 -1.41
C TYR A 86 -5.86 -5.79 -1.62
N ILE A 87 -4.68 -5.21 -1.81
CA ILE A 87 -4.54 -3.76 -1.91
C ILE A 87 -4.72 -3.23 -3.32
N THR A 88 -4.63 -4.07 -4.35
CA THR A 88 -4.85 -3.68 -5.74
C THR A 88 -6.34 -3.74 -6.06
N HIS A 89 -6.96 -2.64 -6.49
CA HIS A 89 -8.37 -2.66 -6.89
C HIS A 89 -8.53 -3.23 -8.30
N GLY A 90 -9.11 -4.43 -8.41
CA GLY A 90 -9.51 -5.00 -9.69
C GLY A 90 -10.69 -4.22 -10.30
N LYS A 91 -10.39 -3.20 -11.12
CA LYS A 91 -11.38 -2.26 -11.71
C LYS A 91 -12.57 -2.92 -12.42
N ASN A 92 -12.45 -4.20 -12.82
CA ASN A 92 -13.48 -4.96 -13.55
C ASN A 92 -14.17 -6.05 -12.72
N GLU A 93 -13.75 -6.28 -11.47
CA GLU A 93 -14.18 -7.45 -10.68
C GLU A 93 -15.13 -7.10 -9.54
N GLU A 94 -15.01 -5.89 -8.98
CA GLU A 94 -15.80 -5.46 -7.83
C GLU A 94 -15.99 -3.94 -7.79
N SER A 95 -17.05 -3.50 -7.10
CA SER A 95 -17.21 -2.07 -6.82
C SER A 95 -16.12 -1.58 -5.88
N TYR A 96 -15.81 -0.28 -5.93
CA TYR A 96 -14.82 0.29 -5.01
C TYR A 96 -15.23 0.14 -3.53
N GLU A 97 -16.54 0.15 -3.22
CA GLU A 97 -17.02 -0.05 -1.85
C GLU A 97 -16.82 -1.50 -1.39
N ASP A 98 -17.11 -2.49 -2.25
CA ASP A 98 -16.87 -3.91 -1.95
C ASP A 98 -15.38 -4.22 -1.74
N TYR A 99 -14.53 -3.63 -2.58
CA TYR A 99 -13.08 -3.68 -2.44
C TYR A 99 -12.61 -3.15 -1.07
N ILE A 100 -13.11 -1.99 -0.63
CA ILE A 100 -12.72 -1.44 0.68
C ILE A 100 -13.27 -2.30 1.83
N ILE A 101 -14.48 -2.86 1.69
CA ILE A 101 -15.05 -3.81 2.65
C ILE A 101 -14.18 -5.07 2.75
N SER A 102 -13.64 -5.58 1.65
CA SER A 102 -12.79 -6.77 1.64
C SER A 102 -11.50 -6.53 2.45
N ILE A 103 -10.88 -5.35 2.31
CA ILE A 103 -9.73 -4.93 3.12
C ILE A 103 -10.09 -4.85 4.60
N LYS A 104 -11.24 -4.24 4.95
CA LYS A 104 -11.71 -4.12 6.34
C LYS A 104 -11.95 -5.49 6.96
N ASN A 105 -12.60 -6.40 6.24
CA ASN A 105 -12.88 -7.76 6.71
C ASN A 105 -11.60 -8.58 6.90
N ALA A 106 -10.56 -8.32 6.10
CA ALA A 106 -9.27 -8.97 6.21
C ALA A 106 -8.33 -8.36 7.27
N GLN A 107 -8.72 -7.26 7.93
CA GLN A 107 -7.85 -6.48 8.84
C GLN A 107 -7.16 -7.31 9.93
N THR A 108 -7.85 -8.30 10.51
CA THR A 108 -7.28 -9.14 11.58
C THR A 108 -6.30 -10.19 11.06
N ILE A 109 -6.43 -10.57 9.78
CA ILE A 109 -5.59 -11.58 9.12
C ILE A 109 -4.39 -10.91 8.45
N TYR A 110 -4.61 -9.77 7.79
CA TYR A 110 -3.63 -8.98 7.05
C TYR A 110 -3.65 -7.50 7.47
N PRO A 111 -3.27 -7.19 8.72
CA PRO A 111 -3.28 -5.83 9.25
C PRO A 111 -2.39 -4.86 8.46
N GLU A 112 -1.34 -5.36 7.78
CA GLU A 112 -0.48 -4.53 6.93
C GLU A 112 -1.25 -3.86 5.80
N VAL A 113 -2.14 -4.59 5.12
CA VAL A 113 -2.97 -4.06 4.02
C VAL A 113 -3.86 -2.93 4.53
N TRP A 114 -4.51 -3.14 5.67
CA TRP A 114 -5.39 -2.14 6.27
C TRP A 114 -4.62 -0.88 6.69
N TRP A 115 -3.45 -1.03 7.33
CA TRP A 115 -2.62 0.11 7.72
C TRP A 115 -2.15 0.93 6.51
N VAL A 116 -1.70 0.27 5.45
CA VAL A 116 -1.27 0.95 4.24
C VAL A 116 -2.45 1.61 3.55
N LYS A 117 -3.63 0.98 3.50
CA LYS A 117 -4.81 1.60 2.91
C LYS A 117 -5.27 2.85 3.67
N LEU A 118 -5.14 2.87 4.99
CA LEU A 118 -5.37 4.10 5.77
C LEU A 118 -4.35 5.21 5.44
N ALA A 119 -3.08 4.85 5.24
CA ALA A 119 -2.04 5.80 4.85
C ALA A 119 -2.26 6.35 3.43
N ASP A 120 -2.70 5.51 2.50
CA ASP A 120 -3.13 5.88 1.14
C ASP A 120 -4.31 6.87 1.17
N MET A 121 -5.39 6.54 1.90
CA MET A 121 -6.53 7.45 2.09
C MET A 121 -6.11 8.80 2.67
N LYS A 122 -5.17 8.79 3.62
CA LYS A 122 -4.62 10.02 4.18
C LYS A 122 -3.88 10.83 3.12
N ASP A 123 -3.08 10.23 2.26
CA ASP A 123 -2.41 10.98 1.19
C ASP A 123 -3.43 11.59 0.24
N HIS A 124 -4.34 10.79 -0.30
CA HIS A 124 -5.40 11.26 -1.19
C HIS A 124 -6.22 12.42 -0.61
N LEU A 125 -6.65 12.31 0.65
CA LEU A 125 -7.41 13.38 1.33
C LEU A 125 -6.57 14.62 1.68
N SER A 126 -5.23 14.50 1.67
CA SER A 126 -4.33 15.62 1.96
C SER A 126 -3.95 16.43 0.69
N GLN A 127 -4.20 15.91 -0.51
CA GLN A 127 -3.86 16.57 -1.78
C GLN A 127 -4.83 17.70 -2.17
N ARG A 128 -4.88 18.78 -1.38
CA ARG A 128 -5.87 19.87 -1.51
C ARG A 128 -6.02 20.43 -2.93
N ASP A 129 -4.92 20.56 -3.67
CA ASP A 129 -4.94 21.15 -5.01
C ASP A 129 -5.56 20.24 -6.08
N THR A 130 -5.62 18.92 -5.83
CA THR A 130 -6.17 17.93 -6.78
C THR A 130 -7.41 17.22 -6.25
N LEU A 131 -7.76 17.45 -4.97
CA LEU A 131 -8.90 16.84 -4.30
C LEU A 131 -10.22 17.52 -4.69
N THR A 132 -10.81 17.05 -5.80
CA THR A 132 -12.18 17.44 -6.18
C THR A 132 -13.22 16.93 -5.18
N GLU A 133 -14.40 17.56 -5.10
CA GLU A 133 -15.49 17.08 -4.23
C GLU A 133 -15.92 15.64 -4.55
N ARG A 134 -15.84 15.22 -5.82
CA ARG A 134 -16.08 13.81 -6.21
C ARG A 134 -15.08 12.86 -5.55
N LEU A 135 -13.79 13.18 -5.62
CA LEU A 135 -12.73 12.37 -5.02
C LEU A 135 -12.81 12.40 -3.49
N LYS A 136 -13.06 13.56 -2.89
CA LYS A 136 -13.28 13.72 -1.45
C LYS A 136 -14.43 12.84 -0.96
N ASN A 137 -15.56 12.82 -1.65
CA ASN A 137 -16.69 11.95 -1.31
C ASN A 137 -16.32 10.47 -1.44
N LYS A 138 -15.63 10.08 -2.52
CA LYS A 138 -15.13 8.71 -2.71
C LYS A 138 -14.24 8.26 -1.55
N TYR A 139 -13.20 9.03 -1.24
CA TYR A 139 -12.22 8.66 -0.21
C TYR A 139 -12.77 8.80 1.22
N SER A 140 -13.69 9.74 1.47
CA SER A 140 -14.33 9.87 2.79
C SER A 140 -15.24 8.68 3.09
N LYS A 141 -16.00 8.19 2.10
CA LYS A 141 -16.79 6.96 2.24
C LYS A 141 -15.92 5.73 2.50
N ALA A 142 -14.84 5.58 1.74
CA ALA A 142 -13.89 4.49 1.94
C ALA A 142 -13.27 4.55 3.34
N LEU A 143 -12.84 5.73 3.79
CA LEU A 143 -12.30 5.91 5.14
C LEU A 143 -13.33 5.56 6.22
N ALA A 144 -14.60 5.91 6.03
CA ALA A 144 -15.68 5.56 6.96
C ALA A 144 -15.92 4.04 7.07
N ILE A 145 -15.67 3.27 6.01
CA ILE A 145 -15.72 1.80 6.04
C ILE A 145 -14.48 1.23 6.76
N LEU A 146 -13.31 1.84 6.54
CA LEU A 146 -12.04 1.35 7.09
C LEU A 146 -11.90 1.57 8.61
N LEU A 147 -12.55 2.58 9.17
CA LEU A 147 -12.53 2.89 10.60
C LEU A 147 -13.59 2.07 11.35
#